data_AF-A0A3C1NGY7-F1
#
_entry.id   AF-A0A3C1NGY7-F1
#
_cell.length_a   1.000
_cell.length_b   1.000
_cell.length_c   1.000
_cell.angle_alpha   90.00
_cell.angle_beta   90.00
_cell.angle_gamma   90.00
#
_symmetry.space_group_name_H-M   'P 1'
#
loop_
_entity.id
_entity.type
_entity.pdbx_description
1 polymer ?
#
loop_
_entity_poly.entity_id
_entity_poly.type
_entity_poly.pdbx_seq_one_letter_code
_entity_poly.pdbx_strand_id
1 'polypeptide(L)'
;QCKFIMIDPKMLELSVYDGIPHLLAPVVTDPKKAVVALKWTVREMEERYKRMSKLGVRDIKGYNSRVLHAEAKGEVLTRTVQTGFDRATGRAVYEQEEMDYDAMPYIVVIVDEMADLMMVAGKDIEAAVQRLAQMARAAGIHLITATQRPSVDVITGTIKANFPTRVSFQVTSKIDSRTILGEQGAEQLLGQGDMLYMAGGGRIMRVHGPFVADEEVEKVVRHLKKQGMPAYLDAITDEADDEAEGGEGGEEYGESGDDLYDQAVALVLRDRKASTSYVQRRLGVGYNRAATLVERMEKEGLIGAANHAGKREILVGGDEATTPY
;
A
#
# COMPACT_ATOMS: atom_id res chain seq x y z
N GLN A 1 -8.10 -2.32 -10.86
CA GLN A 1 -6.75 -1.70 -10.92
C GLN A 1 -5.79 -2.52 -10.05
N CYS A 2 -4.52 -2.63 -10.44
CA CYS A 2 -3.50 -3.41 -9.72
C CYS A 2 -2.28 -2.52 -9.44
N LYS A 3 -1.69 -2.68 -8.27
CA LYS A 3 -0.53 -1.93 -7.78
C LYS A 3 0.51 -2.89 -7.21
N PHE A 4 1.78 -2.50 -7.28
CA PHE A 4 2.91 -3.35 -6.87
C PHE A 4 3.78 -2.69 -5.80
N ILE A 5 4.30 -3.53 -4.92
CA ILE A 5 5.46 -3.25 -4.07
C ILE A 5 6.49 -4.32 -4.44
N MET A 6 7.67 -3.91 -4.90
CA MET A 6 8.73 -4.81 -5.34
C MET A 6 9.93 -4.67 -4.42
N ILE A 7 10.42 -5.80 -3.91
CA ILE A 7 11.58 -5.89 -3.02
C ILE A 7 12.65 -6.74 -3.70
N ASP A 8 13.78 -6.11 -4.01
CA ASP A 8 14.92 -6.69 -4.73
C ASP A 8 16.23 -6.27 -4.03
N PRO A 9 16.65 -7.02 -3.00
CA PRO A 9 17.83 -6.67 -2.20
C PRO A 9 19.15 -6.79 -2.98
N LYS A 10 19.14 -7.46 -4.15
CA LYS A 10 20.33 -7.64 -4.99
C LYS A 10 20.41 -6.62 -6.12
N MET A 11 19.33 -5.91 -6.41
CA MET A 11 19.22 -4.93 -7.50
C MET A 11 19.45 -5.53 -8.89
N LEU A 12 19.05 -6.78 -9.11
CA LEU A 12 19.31 -7.50 -10.36
C LEU A 12 18.03 -7.76 -11.13
N GLU A 13 17.00 -8.31 -10.47
CA GLU A 13 15.87 -8.92 -11.16
C GLU A 13 14.69 -7.96 -11.32
N LEU A 14 14.36 -7.17 -10.30
CA LEU A 14 13.17 -6.31 -10.32
C LEU A 14 13.48 -4.85 -10.64
N SER A 15 14.75 -4.45 -10.59
CA SER A 15 15.18 -3.07 -10.84
C SER A 15 14.75 -2.55 -12.23
N VAL A 16 14.61 -3.43 -13.22
CA VAL A 16 14.10 -3.08 -14.56
C VAL A 16 12.71 -2.46 -14.53
N TYR A 17 11.87 -2.82 -13.54
CA TYR A 17 10.49 -2.35 -13.42
C TYR A 17 10.36 -0.97 -12.77
N ASP A 18 11.45 -0.40 -12.24
CA ASP A 18 11.37 0.88 -11.52
C ASP A 18 10.77 1.98 -12.40
N GLY A 19 9.87 2.80 -11.87
CA GLY A 19 9.20 3.87 -12.61
C GLY A 19 7.95 3.48 -13.41
N ILE A 20 7.48 2.22 -13.39
CA ILE A 20 6.17 1.90 -13.99
C ILE A 20 5.01 2.51 -13.16
N PRO A 21 3.90 2.96 -13.78
CA PRO A 21 2.79 3.62 -13.07
C PRO A 21 2.06 2.73 -12.04
N HIS A 22 2.38 1.44 -12.03
CA HIS A 22 1.79 0.46 -11.13
C HIS A 22 2.51 0.38 -9.78
N LEU A 23 3.75 0.87 -9.68
CA LEU A 23 4.50 0.85 -8.43
C LEU A 23 3.92 1.85 -7.42
N LEU A 24 3.85 1.43 -6.16
CA LEU A 24 3.48 2.28 -5.02
C LEU A 24 4.69 2.92 -4.33
N ALA A 25 5.88 2.37 -4.55
CA ALA A 25 7.16 2.90 -4.12
C ALA A 25 8.23 2.51 -5.15
N PRO A 26 9.38 3.19 -5.19
CA PRO A 26 10.54 2.69 -5.91
C PRO A 26 10.87 1.25 -5.51
N VAL A 27 11.55 0.52 -6.39
CA VAL A 27 12.01 -0.85 -6.05
C VAL A 27 12.84 -0.81 -4.78
N VAL A 28 12.42 -1.58 -3.76
CA VAL A 28 13.01 -1.55 -2.43
C VAL A 28 14.23 -2.46 -2.40
N THR A 29 15.40 -1.86 -2.21
CA THR A 29 16.69 -2.56 -2.23
C THR A 29 17.28 -2.74 -0.84
N ASP A 30 16.95 -1.86 0.10
CA ASP A 30 17.41 -1.95 1.48
C ASP A 30 16.55 -2.94 2.29
N PRO A 31 17.15 -3.96 2.95
CA PRO A 31 16.41 -4.94 3.73
C PRO A 31 15.60 -4.36 4.91
N LYS A 32 16.05 -3.27 5.54
CA LYS A 32 15.29 -2.62 6.62
C LYS A 32 14.08 -1.89 6.03
N LYS A 33 14.24 -1.18 4.92
CA LYS A 33 13.11 -0.55 4.20
C LYS A 33 12.09 -1.59 3.71
N ALA A 34 12.53 -2.80 3.37
CA ALA A 34 11.63 -3.90 3.02
C ALA A 34 10.75 -4.33 4.20
N VAL A 35 11.28 -4.33 5.43
CA VAL A 35 10.49 -4.57 6.66
C VAL A 35 9.44 -3.47 6.83
N VAL A 36 9.82 -2.20 6.64
CA VAL A 36 8.89 -1.06 6.70
C VAL A 36 7.77 -1.21 5.68
N ALA A 37 8.09 -1.57 4.44
CA ALA A 37 7.10 -1.80 3.38
C ALA A 37 6.11 -2.93 3.71
N LEU A 38 6.59 -4.02 4.33
CA LEU A 38 5.72 -5.11 4.80
C LEU A 38 4.84 -4.67 5.98
N LYS A 39 5.38 -3.92 6.95
CA LYS A 39 4.60 -3.34 8.07
C LYS A 39 3.54 -2.37 7.56
N TRP A 40 3.88 -1.53 6.59
CA TRP A 40 2.91 -0.66 5.90
C TRP A 40 1.82 -1.48 5.22
N THR A 41 2.18 -2.57 4.54
CA THR A 41 1.20 -3.44 3.87
C THR A 41 0.23 -4.06 4.88
N VAL A 42 0.70 -4.44 6.08
CA VAL A 42 -0.17 -4.91 7.18
C VAL A 42 -1.12 -3.80 7.63
N ARG A 43 -0.63 -2.58 7.82
CA ARG A 43 -1.48 -1.43 8.18
C ARG A 43 -2.53 -1.13 7.11
N GLU A 44 -2.15 -1.12 5.84
CA GLU A 44 -3.06 -0.93 4.71
C GLU A 44 -4.13 -2.04 4.68
N MET A 45 -3.75 -3.30 4.93
CA MET A 45 -4.71 -4.40 5.08
C MET A 45 -5.76 -4.10 6.16
N GLU A 46 -5.34 -3.65 7.33
CA GLU A 46 -6.23 -3.31 8.44
C GLU A 46 -7.14 -2.12 8.11
N GLU A 47 -6.62 -1.08 7.47
CA GLU A 47 -7.39 0.07 6.99
C GLU A 47 -8.45 -0.34 5.97
N ARG A 48 -8.10 -1.22 5.02
CA ARG A 48 -9.07 -1.78 4.06
C ARG A 48 -10.19 -2.53 4.76
N TYR A 49 -9.89 -3.29 5.80
CA TYR A 49 -10.92 -3.96 6.61
C TYR A 49 -11.85 -2.96 7.30
N LYS A 50 -11.32 -1.86 7.85
CA LYS A 50 -12.14 -0.78 8.43
C LYS A 50 -13.06 -0.19 7.36
N ARG A 51 -12.55 0.14 6.17
CA ARG A 51 -13.36 0.67 5.05
C ARG A 51 -14.44 -0.30 4.59
N MET A 52 -14.11 -1.58 4.45
CA MET A 52 -15.06 -2.63 4.08
C MET A 52 -16.17 -2.82 5.13
N SER A 53 -15.79 -2.84 6.42
CA SER A 53 -16.73 -2.94 7.53
C SER A 53 -17.71 -1.75 7.56
N LYS A 54 -17.21 -0.52 7.33
CA LYS A 54 -18.04 0.68 7.27
C LYS A 54 -19.09 0.62 6.14
N LEU A 55 -18.80 -0.02 5.00
CA LEU A 55 -19.76 -0.23 3.91
C LEU A 55 -20.54 -1.56 4.01
N GLY A 56 -20.33 -2.35 5.06
CA GLY A 56 -20.99 -3.65 5.25
C GLY A 56 -20.65 -4.69 4.19
N VAL A 57 -19.46 -4.61 3.59
CA VAL A 57 -18.98 -5.53 2.55
C VAL A 57 -17.90 -6.47 3.11
N ARG A 58 -17.79 -7.66 2.52
CA ARG A 58 -16.91 -8.73 3.02
C ARG A 58 -15.54 -8.78 2.34
N ASP A 59 -15.42 -8.21 1.15
CA ASP A 59 -14.20 -8.25 0.35
C ASP A 59 -14.06 -7.00 -0.54
N ILE A 60 -12.85 -6.83 -1.08
CA ILE A 60 -12.50 -5.72 -1.96
C ILE A 60 -13.38 -5.66 -3.22
N LYS A 61 -13.86 -6.80 -3.72
CA LYS A 61 -14.71 -6.85 -4.91
C LYS A 61 -16.07 -6.23 -4.60
N GLY A 62 -16.66 -6.60 -3.47
CA GLY A 62 -17.90 -6.03 -2.96
C GLY A 62 -17.76 -4.55 -2.66
N TYR A 63 -16.64 -4.14 -2.05
CA TYR A 63 -16.32 -2.73 -1.82
C TYR A 63 -16.29 -1.93 -3.12
N ASN A 64 -15.46 -2.35 -4.08
CA ASN A 64 -15.28 -1.64 -5.34
C ASN A 64 -16.58 -1.59 -6.15
N SER A 65 -17.36 -2.66 -6.15
CA SER A 65 -18.66 -2.68 -6.84
C SER A 65 -19.63 -1.65 -6.25
N ARG A 66 -19.63 -1.50 -4.93
CA ARG A 66 -20.50 -0.55 -4.23
C ARG A 66 -20.07 0.90 -4.46
N VAL A 67 -18.76 1.17 -4.43
CA VAL A 67 -18.19 2.50 -4.73
C VAL A 67 -18.50 2.91 -6.18
N LEU A 68 -18.17 2.06 -7.16
CA LEU A 68 -18.39 2.36 -8.58
C LEU A 68 -19.88 2.58 -8.91
N HIS A 69 -20.77 1.85 -8.24
CA HIS A 69 -22.21 2.03 -8.43
C HIS A 69 -22.72 3.36 -7.85
N ALA A 70 -22.17 3.80 -6.71
CA ALA A 70 -22.49 5.09 -6.12
C ALA A 70 -21.97 6.24 -7.01
N GLU A 71 -20.73 6.15 -7.49
CA GLU A 71 -20.13 7.10 -8.44
C GLU A 71 -20.97 7.22 -9.72
N ALA A 72 -21.38 6.10 -10.32
CA ALA A 72 -22.19 6.09 -11.54
C ALA A 72 -23.56 6.76 -11.36
N LYS A 73 -24.08 6.81 -10.13
CA LYS A 73 -25.36 7.45 -9.78
C LYS A 73 -25.20 8.87 -9.24
N GLY A 74 -23.96 9.34 -9.02
CA GLY A 74 -23.70 10.58 -8.29
C GLY A 74 -24.22 10.55 -6.85
N GLU A 75 -24.30 9.36 -6.25
CA GLU A 75 -24.78 9.15 -4.88
C GLU A 75 -23.62 9.33 -3.91
N VAL A 76 -23.80 10.17 -2.89
CA VAL A 76 -22.85 10.29 -1.79
C VAL A 76 -23.05 9.10 -0.86
N LEU A 77 -22.02 8.26 -0.70
CA LEU A 77 -22.07 7.17 0.27
C LEU A 77 -22.11 7.79 1.67
N THR A 78 -23.21 7.60 2.39
CA THR A 78 -23.33 8.02 3.79
C THR A 78 -23.39 6.82 4.72
N ARG A 79 -22.87 6.98 5.93
CA ARG A 79 -23.05 6.00 7.01
C ARG A 79 -23.75 6.66 8.19
N THR A 80 -24.80 6.00 8.66
CA THR A 80 -25.45 6.36 9.92
C THR A 80 -24.57 5.90 11.08
N VAL A 81 -23.96 6.85 11.79
CA VAL A 81 -23.16 6.63 12.99
C VAL A 81 -23.91 7.13 14.22
N GLN A 82 -23.84 6.41 15.33
CA GLN A 82 -24.40 6.88 16.59
C GLN A 82 -23.42 7.86 17.22
N THR A 83 -23.76 9.15 17.26
CA THR A 83 -22.89 10.22 17.78
C THR A 83 -23.08 10.48 19.27
N GLY A 84 -24.12 9.91 19.87
CA GLY A 84 -24.30 9.96 21.32
C GLY A 84 -25.71 9.58 21.77
N PHE A 85 -26.10 10.11 22.92
CA PHE A 85 -27.46 10.05 23.45
C PHE A 85 -27.95 11.47 23.71
N ASP A 86 -29.18 11.75 23.33
CA ASP A 86 -29.84 13.02 23.61
C ASP A 86 -29.98 13.17 25.13
N ARG A 87 -29.41 14.26 25.68
CA ARG A 87 -29.40 14.53 27.13
C ARG A 87 -30.79 14.73 27.73
N ALA A 88 -31.80 15.08 26.93
CA ALA A 88 -33.17 15.29 27.38
C ALA A 88 -34.03 14.02 27.29
N THR A 89 -33.79 13.17 26.27
CA THR A 89 -34.67 12.03 25.99
C THR A 89 -34.02 10.66 26.20
N GLY A 90 -32.70 10.61 26.40
CA GLY A 90 -31.93 9.37 26.56
C GLY A 90 -31.90 8.49 25.29
N ARG A 91 -32.38 8.99 24.15
CA ARG A 91 -32.42 8.26 22.88
C ARG A 91 -31.09 8.40 22.14
N ALA A 92 -30.70 7.36 21.42
CA ALA A 92 -29.52 7.39 20.56
C ALA A 92 -29.67 8.45 19.47
N VAL A 93 -28.67 9.33 19.34
CA VAL A 93 -28.56 10.32 18.27
C VAL A 93 -27.74 9.70 17.16
N TYR A 94 -28.26 9.78 15.93
CA TYR A 94 -27.62 9.24 14.75
C TYR A 94 -27.34 10.37 13.75
N GLU A 95 -26.11 10.45 13.27
CA GLU A 95 -25.70 11.38 12.21
C GLU A 95 -25.29 10.60 10.96
N GLN A 96 -25.49 11.20 9.79
CA GLN A 96 -25.00 10.67 8.53
C GLN A 96 -23.64 11.28 8.22
N GLU A 97 -22.60 10.48 8.30
CA GLU A 97 -21.24 10.84 7.90
C GLU A 97 -21.08 10.59 6.40
N GLU A 98 -20.76 11.63 5.61
CA GLU A 98 -20.40 11.49 4.20
C GLU A 98 -19.05 10.77 4.07
N MET A 99 -18.99 9.78 3.19
CA MET A 99 -17.82 8.94 3.00
C MET A 99 -17.19 9.22 1.63
N ASP A 100 -16.00 9.84 1.63
CA ASP A 100 -15.19 10.01 0.43
C ASP A 100 -14.41 8.71 0.19
N TYR A 101 -14.96 7.82 -0.64
CA TYR A 101 -14.36 6.53 -0.93
C TYR A 101 -14.06 6.35 -2.41
N ASP A 102 -12.76 6.25 -2.72
CA ASP A 102 -12.27 5.77 -4.00
C ASP A 102 -12.23 4.23 -4.04
N ALA A 103 -12.34 3.66 -5.24
CA ALA A 103 -12.16 2.23 -5.46
C ALA A 103 -10.71 1.82 -5.11
N MET A 104 -10.57 0.73 -4.36
CA MET A 104 -9.27 0.24 -3.90
C MET A 104 -8.61 -0.66 -4.95
N PRO A 105 -7.34 -0.43 -5.31
CA PRO A 105 -6.61 -1.32 -6.19
C PRO A 105 -6.21 -2.61 -5.46
N TYR A 106 -6.08 -3.71 -6.20
CA TYR A 106 -5.36 -4.87 -5.67
C TYR A 106 -3.88 -4.51 -5.47
N ILE A 107 -3.26 -5.00 -4.41
CA ILE A 107 -1.83 -4.83 -4.16
C ILE A 107 -1.17 -6.20 -4.26
N VAL A 108 -0.10 -6.28 -5.04
CA VAL A 108 0.76 -7.46 -5.11
C VAL A 108 2.14 -7.08 -4.59
N VAL A 109 2.56 -7.69 -3.50
CA VAL A 109 3.89 -7.55 -2.93
C VAL A 109 4.76 -8.68 -3.48
N ILE A 110 5.90 -8.34 -4.07
CA ILE A 110 6.84 -9.26 -4.68
C ILE A 110 8.17 -9.15 -3.95
N VAL A 111 8.64 -10.26 -3.40
CA VAL A 111 9.96 -10.38 -2.74
C VAL A 111 10.79 -11.35 -3.56
N ASP A 112 11.84 -10.85 -4.21
CA ASP A 112 12.68 -11.67 -5.11
C ASP A 112 13.56 -12.67 -4.35
N GLU A 113 14.18 -12.23 -3.26
CA GLU A 113 15.04 -13.09 -2.43
C GLU A 113 14.69 -12.93 -0.96
N MET A 114 13.73 -13.74 -0.49
CA MET A 114 13.28 -13.72 0.90
C MET A 114 14.40 -14.03 1.90
N ALA A 115 15.38 -14.86 1.50
CA ALA A 115 16.45 -15.26 2.40
C ALA A 115 17.34 -14.10 2.85
N ASP A 116 17.55 -13.09 1.99
CA ASP A 116 18.33 -11.89 2.35
C ASP A 116 17.60 -11.07 3.42
N LEU A 117 16.28 -10.98 3.34
CA LEU A 117 15.46 -10.34 4.37
C LEU A 117 15.47 -11.12 5.68
N MET A 118 15.39 -12.44 5.61
CA MET A 118 15.40 -13.31 6.79
C MET A 118 16.69 -13.22 7.59
N MET A 119 17.83 -13.05 6.91
CA MET A 119 19.14 -12.88 7.55
C MET A 119 19.28 -11.57 8.33
N VAL A 120 18.59 -10.51 7.90
CA VAL A 120 18.68 -9.19 8.55
C VAL A 120 17.60 -9.03 9.62
N ALA A 121 16.37 -9.43 9.34
CA ALA A 121 15.20 -9.13 10.16
C ALA A 121 14.17 -10.27 10.19
N GLY A 122 14.62 -11.53 10.29
CA GLY A 122 13.76 -12.72 10.15
C GLY A 122 12.50 -12.73 11.03
N LYS A 123 12.58 -12.25 12.28
CA LYS A 123 11.42 -12.19 13.19
C LYS A 123 10.33 -11.23 12.70
N ASP A 124 10.72 -10.02 12.30
CA ASP A 124 9.79 -9.01 11.79
C ASP A 124 9.18 -9.44 10.45
N ILE A 125 10.00 -10.01 9.56
CA ILE A 125 9.56 -10.54 8.26
C ILE A 125 8.54 -11.66 8.47
N GLU A 126 8.86 -12.66 9.29
CA GLU A 126 7.97 -13.80 9.56
C GLU A 126 6.64 -13.35 10.17
N ALA A 127 6.67 -12.40 11.12
CA ALA A 127 5.46 -11.83 11.73
C ALA A 127 4.58 -11.08 10.71
N ALA A 128 5.18 -10.23 9.87
CA ALA A 128 4.44 -9.48 8.86
C ALA A 128 3.85 -10.40 7.79
N VAL A 129 4.65 -11.34 7.30
CA VAL A 129 4.24 -12.34 6.31
C VAL A 129 3.13 -13.24 6.85
N GLN A 130 3.23 -13.70 8.09
CA GLN A 130 2.18 -14.47 8.74
C GLN A 130 0.86 -13.69 8.79
N ARG A 131 0.87 -12.44 9.25
CA ARG A 131 -0.36 -11.61 9.29
C ARG A 131 -0.97 -11.41 7.91
N LEU A 132 -0.14 -11.05 6.93
CA LEU A 132 -0.60 -10.84 5.56
C LEU A 132 -1.18 -12.11 4.97
N ALA A 133 -0.46 -13.23 5.01
CA ALA A 133 -0.93 -14.45 4.38
C ALA A 133 -2.24 -15.01 5.01
N GLN A 134 -2.50 -14.72 6.29
CA GLN A 134 -3.74 -15.13 6.97
C GLN A 134 -4.95 -14.26 6.61
N MET A 135 -4.78 -12.95 6.45
CA MET A 135 -5.89 -11.99 6.41
C MET A 135 -5.96 -11.16 5.11
N ALA A 136 -4.90 -11.11 4.31
CA ALA A 136 -4.80 -10.20 3.16
C ALA A 136 -5.79 -10.51 2.02
N ARG A 137 -6.27 -11.76 1.91
CA ARG A 137 -7.08 -12.23 0.78
C ARG A 137 -8.32 -11.38 0.54
N ALA A 138 -9.11 -11.10 1.58
CA ALA A 138 -10.34 -10.32 1.43
C ALA A 138 -10.05 -8.82 1.20
N ALA A 139 -8.92 -8.33 1.72
CA ALA A 139 -8.43 -6.97 1.51
C ALA A 139 -7.83 -6.75 0.11
N GLY A 140 -7.73 -7.80 -0.73
CA GLY A 140 -7.17 -7.70 -2.08
C GLY A 140 -5.67 -7.47 -2.10
N ILE A 141 -4.97 -7.96 -1.07
CA ILE A 141 -3.50 -7.91 -0.98
C ILE A 141 -2.99 -9.33 -1.19
N HIS A 142 -1.97 -9.48 -2.03
CA HIS A 142 -1.36 -10.76 -2.39
C HIS A 142 0.15 -10.69 -2.25
N LEU A 143 0.76 -11.79 -1.83
CA LEU A 143 2.19 -11.87 -1.59
C LEU A 143 2.80 -12.97 -2.47
N ILE A 144 3.88 -12.62 -3.16
CA ILE A 144 4.72 -13.53 -3.93
C ILE A 144 6.12 -13.44 -3.31
N THR A 145 6.62 -14.55 -2.81
CA THR A 145 7.99 -14.65 -2.29
C THR A 145 8.76 -15.66 -3.12
N ALA A 146 9.96 -15.30 -3.51
CA ALA A 146 10.93 -16.15 -4.16
C ALA A 146 12.19 -16.26 -3.29
N THR A 147 12.94 -17.34 -3.51
CA THR A 147 14.25 -17.55 -2.88
C THR A 147 15.04 -18.58 -3.66
N GLN A 148 16.35 -18.37 -3.75
CA GLN A 148 17.29 -19.38 -4.26
C GLN A 148 17.83 -20.29 -3.16
N ARG A 149 17.51 -20.01 -1.89
CA ARG A 149 17.98 -20.74 -0.71
C ARG A 149 16.82 -21.47 -0.02
N PRO A 150 16.41 -22.65 -0.52
CA PRO A 150 15.30 -23.42 0.03
C PRO A 150 15.68 -24.19 1.32
N SER A 151 16.25 -23.47 2.30
CA SER A 151 16.58 -24.02 3.61
C SER A 151 15.42 -23.87 4.60
N VAL A 152 15.46 -24.65 5.68
CA VAL A 152 14.46 -24.60 6.75
C VAL A 152 14.44 -23.28 7.53
N ASP A 153 15.56 -22.56 7.52
CA ASP A 153 15.71 -21.26 8.17
C ASP A 153 15.06 -20.13 7.36
N VAL A 154 14.92 -20.31 6.05
CA VAL A 154 14.24 -19.36 5.15
C VAL A 154 12.77 -19.75 4.99
N ILE A 155 12.51 -21.02 4.68
CA ILE A 155 11.17 -21.57 4.48
C ILE A 155 10.72 -22.25 5.78
N THR A 156 10.47 -21.41 6.80
CA THR A 156 10.11 -21.86 8.15
C THR A 156 8.76 -22.60 8.15
N GLY A 157 8.43 -23.26 9.27
CA GLY A 157 7.12 -23.88 9.47
C GLY A 157 5.97 -22.87 9.33
N THR A 158 6.14 -21.65 9.84
CA THR A 158 5.16 -20.56 9.75
C THR A 158 4.93 -20.15 8.31
N ILE A 159 6.01 -19.98 7.52
CA ILE A 159 5.90 -19.66 6.10
C ILE A 159 5.16 -20.78 5.36
N LYS A 160 5.54 -22.05 5.58
CA LYS A 160 4.84 -23.18 4.96
C LYS A 160 3.36 -23.21 5.33
N ALA A 161 3.00 -23.00 6.58
CA ALA A 161 1.60 -23.02 7.02
C ALA A 161 0.74 -21.95 6.33
N ASN A 162 1.34 -20.83 5.90
CA ASN A 162 0.61 -19.68 5.38
C ASN A 162 0.71 -19.51 3.84
N PHE A 163 1.62 -20.20 3.16
CA PHE A 163 1.69 -20.26 1.68
C PHE A 163 1.30 -21.64 1.17
N PRO A 164 -0.01 -21.88 0.93
CA PRO A 164 -0.48 -23.19 0.48
C PRO A 164 -0.24 -23.43 -1.01
N THR A 165 -0.02 -22.37 -1.79
CA THR A 165 0.36 -22.44 -3.21
C THR A 165 1.86 -22.27 -3.34
N ARG A 166 2.53 -23.22 -3.99
CA ARG A 166 3.99 -23.27 -4.12
C ARG A 166 4.42 -23.63 -5.53
N VAL A 167 5.53 -23.06 -5.95
CA VAL A 167 6.23 -23.38 -7.20
C VAL A 167 7.66 -23.73 -6.82
N SER A 168 8.17 -24.84 -7.34
CA SER A 168 9.58 -25.17 -7.28
C SER A 168 10.10 -25.33 -8.70
N PHE A 169 11.13 -24.56 -9.03
CA PHE A 169 12.02 -24.88 -10.15
C PHE A 169 12.99 -25.99 -9.73
N GLN A 170 13.92 -26.32 -10.63
CA GLN A 170 14.97 -27.30 -10.35
C GLN A 170 15.74 -26.91 -9.09
N VAL A 171 15.88 -27.88 -8.19
CA VAL A 171 16.71 -27.78 -6.99
C VAL A 171 17.79 -28.86 -7.01
N THR A 172 18.81 -28.72 -6.17
CA THR A 172 19.96 -29.64 -6.19
C THR A 172 19.68 -30.95 -5.46
N SER A 173 18.83 -30.93 -4.44
CA SER A 173 18.64 -32.09 -3.55
C SER A 173 17.18 -32.43 -3.26
N LYS A 174 16.96 -33.70 -2.89
CA LYS A 174 15.68 -34.19 -2.36
C LYS A 174 15.25 -33.47 -1.08
N ILE A 175 16.21 -32.92 -0.32
CA ILE A 175 15.93 -32.19 0.92
C ILE A 175 15.29 -30.85 0.56
N ASP A 176 15.88 -30.12 -0.38
CA ASP A 176 15.37 -28.83 -0.85
C ASP A 176 13.96 -28.96 -1.46
N SER A 177 13.73 -30.01 -2.26
CA SER A 177 12.40 -30.31 -2.80
C SER A 177 11.37 -30.49 -1.68
N ARG A 178 11.72 -31.22 -0.62
CA ARG A 178 10.83 -31.41 0.53
C ARG A 178 10.64 -30.13 1.33
N THR A 179 11.65 -29.28 1.43
CA THR A 179 11.53 -27.99 2.11
C THR A 179 10.50 -27.10 1.42
N ILE A 180 10.49 -27.06 0.09
CA ILE A 180 9.53 -26.27 -0.69
C ILE A 180 8.17 -26.96 -0.77
N LEU A 181 8.11 -28.18 -1.31
CA LEU A 181 6.85 -28.83 -1.71
C LEU A 181 6.29 -29.79 -0.66
N GLY A 182 7.07 -30.18 0.35
CA GLY A 182 6.75 -31.27 1.27
C GLY A 182 7.06 -32.66 0.70
N GLU A 183 7.34 -32.77 -0.60
CA GLU A 183 7.63 -34.02 -1.31
C GLU A 183 8.90 -33.88 -2.17
N GLN A 184 9.48 -35.03 -2.55
CA GLN A 184 10.60 -35.07 -3.50
C GLN A 184 10.09 -34.97 -4.95
N GLY A 185 10.94 -34.55 -5.88
CA GLY A 185 10.64 -34.49 -7.31
C GLY A 185 11.23 -33.28 -8.02
N ALA A 186 11.41 -32.15 -7.31
CA ALA A 186 11.97 -30.94 -7.91
C ALA A 186 13.45 -31.12 -8.29
N GLU A 187 14.17 -32.03 -7.63
CA GLU A 187 15.55 -32.37 -7.98
C GLU A 187 15.70 -33.11 -9.32
N GLN A 188 14.58 -33.57 -9.90
CA GLN A 188 14.53 -34.29 -11.18
C GLN A 188 14.10 -33.39 -12.35
N LEU A 189 13.82 -32.12 -12.08
CA LEU A 189 13.49 -31.15 -13.13
C LEU A 189 14.69 -30.89 -14.02
N LEU A 190 14.43 -30.45 -15.24
CA LEU A 190 15.42 -30.27 -16.30
C LEU A 190 16.10 -28.89 -16.27
N GLY A 191 15.66 -27.98 -15.40
CA GLY A 191 16.04 -26.57 -15.42
C GLY A 191 15.30 -25.78 -16.51
N GLN A 192 15.79 -24.59 -16.84
CA GLN A 192 15.30 -23.76 -17.97
C GLN A 192 13.77 -23.60 -18.03
N GLY A 193 13.13 -23.30 -16.90
CA GLY A 193 11.68 -23.08 -16.82
C GLY A 193 10.85 -24.32 -16.48
N ASP A 194 11.43 -25.52 -16.44
CA ASP A 194 10.75 -26.71 -15.94
C ASP A 194 10.48 -26.58 -14.42
N MET A 195 9.22 -26.75 -14.02
CA MET A 195 8.77 -26.49 -12.65
C MET A 195 7.70 -27.47 -12.16
N LEU A 196 7.61 -27.60 -10.84
CA LEU A 196 6.52 -28.26 -10.14
C LEU A 196 5.64 -27.20 -9.47
N TYR A 197 4.35 -27.27 -9.74
CA TYR A 197 3.33 -26.40 -9.18
C TYR A 197 2.40 -27.20 -8.25
N MET A 198 2.13 -26.64 -7.08
CA MET A 198 1.21 -27.19 -6.09
C MET A 198 0.25 -26.11 -5.62
N ALA A 199 -1.05 -26.35 -5.79
CA ALA A 199 -2.10 -25.46 -5.29
C ALA A 199 -2.73 -26.05 -4.02
N GLY A 200 -2.82 -25.27 -2.94
CA GLY A 200 -3.62 -25.67 -1.77
C GLY A 200 -3.09 -26.90 -1.01
N GLY A 201 -1.81 -27.27 -1.16
CA GLY A 201 -1.30 -28.56 -0.67
C GLY A 201 -1.88 -29.79 -1.39
N GLY A 202 -2.49 -29.59 -2.57
CA GLY A 202 -3.04 -30.65 -3.40
C GLY A 202 -1.99 -31.36 -4.25
N ARG A 203 -2.45 -32.04 -5.31
CA ARG A 203 -1.57 -32.79 -6.23
C ARG A 203 -0.56 -31.86 -6.91
N ILE A 204 0.70 -32.29 -6.91
CA ILE A 204 1.78 -31.64 -7.67
C ILE A 204 1.57 -31.86 -9.17
N MET A 205 1.67 -30.78 -9.93
CA MET A 205 1.62 -30.78 -11.39
C MET A 205 2.97 -30.29 -11.94
N ARG A 206 3.53 -31.02 -12.91
CA ARG A 206 4.69 -30.55 -13.67
C ARG A 206 4.24 -29.60 -14.76
N VAL A 207 4.90 -28.45 -14.87
CA VAL A 207 4.57 -27.39 -15.81
C VAL A 207 5.87 -26.91 -16.46
N HIS A 208 5.81 -26.56 -17.74
CA HIS A 208 6.90 -25.89 -18.44
C HIS A 208 6.61 -24.40 -18.46
N GLY A 209 7.42 -23.63 -17.74
CA GLY A 209 7.31 -22.18 -17.66
C GLY A 209 7.59 -21.54 -19.02
N PRO A 210 6.79 -20.56 -19.44
CA PRO A 210 7.08 -19.81 -20.65
C PRO A 210 8.38 -19.02 -20.47
N PHE A 211 9.21 -19.02 -21.51
CA PHE A 211 10.39 -18.17 -21.56
C PHE A 211 9.99 -16.75 -21.96
N VAL A 212 10.58 -15.77 -21.29
CA VAL A 212 10.52 -14.34 -21.64
C VAL A 212 11.95 -13.82 -21.63
N ALA A 213 12.36 -13.18 -22.72
CA ALA A 213 13.68 -12.57 -22.80
C ALA A 213 13.69 -11.20 -22.12
N ASP A 214 14.86 -10.76 -21.65
CA ASP A 214 15.02 -9.47 -20.97
C ASP A 214 14.59 -8.30 -21.88
N GLU A 215 14.87 -8.37 -23.19
CA GLU A 215 14.46 -7.34 -24.14
C GLU A 215 12.92 -7.24 -24.27
N GLU A 216 12.21 -8.36 -24.09
CA GLU A 216 10.74 -8.38 -24.08
C GLU A 216 10.20 -7.69 -22.83
N VAL A 217 10.80 -7.97 -21.66
CA VAL A 217 10.47 -7.31 -20.39
C VAL A 217 10.69 -5.80 -20.51
N GLU A 218 11.86 -5.38 -20.98
CA GLU A 218 12.16 -3.96 -21.17
C GLU A 218 11.18 -3.27 -22.13
N LYS A 219 10.80 -3.96 -23.22
CA LYS A 219 9.84 -3.42 -24.20
C LYS A 219 8.48 -3.18 -23.54
N VAL A 220 8.01 -4.11 -22.71
CA VAL A 220 6.77 -3.95 -21.95
C VAL A 220 6.90 -2.83 -20.94
N VAL A 221 7.97 -2.80 -20.14
CA VAL A 221 8.22 -1.72 -19.16
C VAL A 221 8.25 -0.35 -19.82
N ARG A 222 8.97 -0.19 -20.93
CA ARG A 222 9.02 1.07 -21.70
C ARG A 222 7.64 1.48 -22.20
N HIS A 223 6.81 0.52 -22.63
CA HIS A 223 5.43 0.80 -23.02
C HIS A 223 4.60 1.28 -21.83
N LEU A 224 4.70 0.64 -20.67
CA LEU A 224 3.97 1.02 -19.45
C LEU A 224 4.38 2.41 -18.94
N LYS A 225 5.67 2.73 -18.94
CA LYS A 225 6.19 4.06 -18.53
C LYS A 225 5.64 5.21 -19.37
N LYS A 226 5.29 4.96 -20.65
CA LYS A 226 4.65 5.97 -21.51
C LYS A 226 3.20 6.27 -21.13
N GLN A 227 2.55 5.39 -20.36
CA GLN A 227 1.15 5.54 -19.98
C GLN A 227 0.97 6.44 -18.75
N GLY A 228 2.03 6.69 -17.98
CA GLY A 228 2.00 7.58 -16.83
C GLY A 228 3.19 7.40 -15.90
N MET A 229 3.34 8.35 -14.98
CA MET A 229 4.31 8.27 -13.89
C MET A 229 3.69 7.56 -12.68
N PRO A 230 4.49 6.86 -11.86
CA PRO A 230 4.02 6.31 -10.61
C PRO A 230 3.69 7.43 -9.61
N ALA A 231 2.64 7.20 -8.83
CA ALA A 231 2.33 8.00 -7.66
C ALA A 231 2.89 7.25 -6.45
N TYR A 232 4.16 7.52 -6.14
CA TYR A 232 4.83 6.90 -5.00
C TYR A 232 4.24 7.39 -3.67
N LEU A 233 4.28 6.51 -2.68
CA LEU A 233 3.84 6.75 -1.31
C LEU A 233 5.05 6.61 -0.40
N ASP A 234 5.60 7.74 0.04
CA ASP A 234 6.82 7.79 0.87
C ASP A 234 6.69 6.95 2.14
N ALA A 235 5.49 6.93 2.73
CA ALA A 235 5.14 6.15 3.92
C ALA A 235 5.33 4.62 3.78
N ILE A 236 5.60 4.10 2.58
CA ILE A 236 5.91 2.68 2.37
C ILE A 236 7.36 2.39 2.76
N THR A 237 8.27 3.32 2.54
CA THR A 237 9.71 3.13 2.77
C THR A 237 10.24 3.92 3.95
N ASP A 238 9.50 4.95 4.38
CA ASP A 238 9.84 5.77 5.52
C ASP A 238 9.31 5.12 6.79
N GLU A 239 10.18 4.97 7.78
CA GLU A 239 9.74 4.66 9.14
C GLU A 239 8.79 5.80 9.54
N ALA A 240 7.50 5.51 9.65
CA ALA A 240 6.63 6.44 10.35
C ALA A 240 7.22 6.58 11.76
N ASP A 241 7.53 7.80 12.17
CA ASP A 241 7.93 8.16 13.53
C ASP A 241 6.78 7.83 14.50
N ASP A 242 6.51 6.54 14.69
CA ASP A 242 5.62 6.00 15.71
C ASP A 242 6.41 5.76 17.02
N GLU A 243 7.58 6.41 17.17
CA GLU A 243 8.28 6.61 18.44
C GLU A 243 8.22 8.09 18.85
N ALA A 244 7.01 8.60 19.08
CA ALA A 244 6.82 9.74 19.97
C ALA A 244 7.02 9.29 21.42
N GLU A 245 8.25 8.94 21.80
CA GLU A 245 8.75 9.01 23.19
C GLU A 245 10.29 9.05 23.21
N GLY A 246 10.84 10.27 23.16
CA GLY A 246 12.14 10.60 23.75
C GLY A 246 13.37 10.52 22.85
N GLY A 247 13.79 11.67 22.30
CA GLY A 247 15.15 11.83 21.77
C GLY A 247 15.34 13.15 21.03
N GLU A 248 16.02 14.10 21.67
CA GLU A 248 16.47 15.35 21.05
C GLU A 248 17.52 15.09 19.96
N GLY A 249 17.44 15.87 18.88
CA GLY A 249 18.61 16.30 18.11
C GLY A 249 18.93 15.49 16.85
N GLY A 250 18.61 16.06 15.69
CA GLY A 250 19.09 15.59 14.40
C GLY A 250 18.67 16.53 13.27
N GLU A 251 19.41 17.61 13.08
CA GLU A 251 19.31 18.46 11.89
C GLU A 251 19.75 17.66 10.65
N GLU A 252 18.89 17.54 9.64
CA GLU A 252 19.33 17.23 8.28
C GLU A 252 18.56 18.07 7.26
N TYR A 253 19.32 18.80 6.45
CA TYR A 253 18.89 19.78 5.46
C TYR A 253 18.28 19.12 4.23
N GLY A 254 17.17 19.64 3.68
CA GLY A 254 16.78 19.24 2.31
C GLY A 254 15.43 19.60 1.70
N GLU A 255 14.67 20.58 2.18
CA GLU A 255 13.74 21.45 1.41
C GLU A 255 13.10 22.39 2.43
N SER A 256 13.24 23.71 2.26
CA SER A 256 12.69 24.67 3.23
C SER A 256 11.20 24.37 3.41
N GLY A 257 10.76 24.19 4.66
CA GLY A 257 9.33 24.00 4.95
C GLY A 257 8.44 25.14 4.42
N ASP A 258 9.06 26.28 4.07
CA ASP A 258 8.41 27.43 3.45
C ASP A 258 8.12 27.23 1.95
N ASP A 259 9.00 26.60 1.15
CA ASP A 259 8.73 26.38 -0.29
C ASP A 259 7.55 25.42 -0.52
N LEU A 260 7.43 24.39 0.32
CA LEU A 260 6.31 23.45 0.34
C LEU A 260 5.01 24.09 0.85
N TYR A 261 5.13 25.00 1.81
CA TYR A 261 4.00 25.75 2.34
C TYR A 261 3.40 26.68 1.29
N ASP A 262 4.23 27.46 0.59
CA ASP A 262 3.78 28.37 -0.47
C ASP A 262 3.08 27.63 -1.61
N GLN A 263 3.59 26.45 -1.99
CA GLN A 263 2.94 25.58 -2.97
C GLN A 263 1.58 25.07 -2.49
N ALA A 264 1.47 24.70 -1.22
CA ALA A 264 0.23 24.26 -0.62
C ALA A 264 -0.82 25.39 -0.58
N VAL A 265 -0.42 26.61 -0.22
CA VAL A 265 -1.29 27.79 -0.19
C VAL A 265 -1.79 28.11 -1.59
N ALA A 266 -0.88 28.20 -2.57
CA ALA A 266 -1.23 28.47 -3.97
C ALA A 266 -2.21 27.43 -4.53
N LEU A 267 -2.01 26.16 -4.18
CA LEU A 267 -2.88 25.06 -4.59
C LEU A 267 -4.29 25.21 -3.99
N VAL A 268 -4.38 25.44 -2.68
CA VAL A 268 -5.66 25.57 -1.97
C VAL A 268 -6.45 26.77 -2.49
N LEU A 269 -5.79 27.90 -2.73
CA LEU A 269 -6.40 29.11 -3.29
C LEU A 269 -6.90 28.89 -4.72
N ARG A 270 -6.11 28.23 -5.58
CA ARG A 270 -6.47 27.97 -6.98
C ARG A 270 -7.65 27.02 -7.12
N ASP A 271 -7.61 25.90 -6.41
CA ASP A 271 -8.56 24.79 -6.61
C ASP A 271 -9.75 24.87 -5.63
N ARG A 272 -9.77 25.89 -4.76
CA ARG A 272 -10.78 26.18 -3.73
C ARG A 272 -11.15 24.96 -2.86
N LYS A 273 -10.16 24.14 -2.54
CA LYS A 273 -10.29 22.91 -1.73
C LYS A 273 -9.23 22.88 -0.64
N ALA A 274 -9.67 22.93 0.61
CA ALA A 274 -8.81 22.93 1.80
C ALA A 274 -9.11 21.72 2.69
N SER A 275 -8.55 20.56 2.35
CA SER A 275 -8.57 19.38 3.24
C SER A 275 -7.20 18.70 3.26
N THR A 276 -6.87 18.09 4.38
CA THR A 276 -5.59 17.37 4.58
C THR A 276 -5.36 16.33 3.49
N SER A 277 -6.36 15.50 3.20
CA SER A 277 -6.29 14.49 2.15
C SER A 277 -6.14 15.09 0.74
N TYR A 278 -6.69 16.28 0.50
CA TYR A 278 -6.56 16.95 -0.79
C TYR A 278 -5.13 17.49 -0.99
N VAL A 279 -4.57 18.17 0.01
CA VAL A 279 -3.19 18.69 -0.01
C VAL A 279 -2.19 17.53 -0.11
N GLN A 280 -2.41 16.46 0.67
CA GLN A 280 -1.64 15.22 0.62
C GLN A 280 -1.54 14.65 -0.80
N ARG A 281 -2.69 14.40 -1.45
CA ARG A 281 -2.73 13.80 -2.80
C ARG A 281 -2.10 14.67 -3.86
N ARG A 282 -2.20 15.99 -3.72
CA ARG A 282 -1.86 16.94 -4.79
C ARG A 282 -0.41 17.42 -4.72
N LEU A 283 0.18 17.42 -3.53
CA LEU A 283 1.61 17.68 -3.32
C LEU A 283 2.43 16.40 -3.17
N GLY A 284 1.80 15.23 -3.10
CA GLY A 284 2.50 13.95 -2.93
C GLY A 284 3.16 13.78 -1.57
N VAL A 285 2.82 14.63 -0.59
CA VAL A 285 3.41 14.58 0.77
C VAL A 285 2.66 13.61 1.67
N GLY A 286 3.30 13.09 2.71
CA GLY A 286 2.66 12.24 3.73
C GLY A 286 1.52 12.94 4.50
N TYR A 287 0.61 12.16 5.10
CA TYR A 287 -0.59 12.68 5.78
C TYR A 287 -0.25 13.67 6.91
N ASN A 288 0.72 13.35 7.77
CA ASN A 288 1.11 14.21 8.88
C ASN A 288 1.68 15.54 8.37
N ARG A 289 2.50 15.50 7.32
CA ARG A 289 3.05 16.71 6.67
C ARG A 289 1.95 17.55 6.04
N ALA A 290 0.98 16.92 5.35
CA ALA A 290 -0.20 17.61 4.85
C ALA A 290 -1.05 18.23 5.96
N ALA A 291 -1.18 17.53 7.09
CA ALA A 291 -1.94 18.02 8.26
C ALA A 291 -1.27 19.26 8.85
N THR A 292 0.05 19.23 9.05
CA THR A 292 0.83 20.37 9.55
C THR A 292 0.72 21.58 8.61
N LEU A 293 0.77 21.37 7.29
CA LEU A 293 0.59 22.45 6.31
C LEU A 293 -0.80 23.08 6.41
N VAL A 294 -1.84 22.26 6.55
CA VAL A 294 -3.24 22.69 6.67
C VAL A 294 -3.51 23.38 8.02
N GLU A 295 -2.92 22.91 9.11
CA GLU A 295 -2.98 23.56 10.44
C GLU A 295 -2.29 24.93 10.42
N ARG A 296 -1.13 25.04 9.75
CA ARG A 296 -0.43 26.32 9.58
C ARG A 296 -1.30 27.32 8.81
N MET A 297 -1.96 26.91 7.72
CA MET A 297 -2.89 27.77 6.97
C MET A 297 -4.09 28.26 7.81
N GLU A 298 -4.61 27.42 8.71
CA GLU A 298 -5.70 27.80 9.62
C GLU A 298 -5.22 28.80 10.66
N LYS A 299 -4.04 28.55 11.25
CA LYS A 299 -3.42 29.47 12.21
C LYS A 299 -3.10 30.84 11.61
N GLU A 300 -2.72 30.86 10.33
CA GLU A 300 -2.46 32.08 9.56
C GLU A 300 -3.73 32.73 8.98
N GLY A 301 -4.91 32.14 9.20
CA GLY A 301 -6.20 32.72 8.80
C GLY A 301 -6.50 32.63 7.30
N LEU A 302 -5.77 31.80 6.55
CA LEU A 302 -6.04 31.53 5.12
C LEU A 302 -7.28 30.66 4.94
N ILE A 303 -7.51 29.75 5.89
CA ILE A 303 -8.65 28.82 5.90
C ILE A 303 -9.29 28.79 7.29
N GLY A 304 -10.60 28.54 7.34
CA GLY A 304 -11.38 28.43 8.57
C GLY A 304 -11.27 27.06 9.22
N ALA A 305 -11.96 26.92 10.36
CA ALA A 305 -12.04 25.68 11.10
C ALA A 305 -12.60 24.53 10.24
N ALA A 306 -12.13 23.32 10.52
CA ALA A 306 -12.67 22.13 9.88
C ALA A 306 -14.17 21.98 10.20
N ASN A 307 -14.98 21.82 9.16
CA ASN A 307 -16.35 21.38 9.35
C ASN A 307 -16.40 19.87 9.67
N HIS A 308 -17.59 19.33 9.94
CA HIS A 308 -17.78 17.93 10.31
C HIS A 308 -17.33 16.92 9.22
N ALA A 309 -17.07 17.38 7.98
CA ALA A 309 -16.57 16.57 6.87
C ALA A 309 -15.07 16.82 6.56
N GLY A 310 -14.35 17.52 7.45
CA GLY A 310 -12.92 17.83 7.26
C GLY A 310 -12.63 18.84 6.14
N LYS A 311 -13.66 19.48 5.58
CA LYS A 311 -13.52 20.59 4.61
C LYS A 311 -13.40 21.90 5.39
N ARG A 312 -12.49 22.76 4.96
CA ARG A 312 -12.27 24.08 5.55
C ARG A 312 -12.70 25.15 4.55
N GLU A 313 -13.35 26.20 5.06
CA GLU A 313 -13.70 27.37 4.26
C GLU A 313 -12.44 28.18 3.96
N ILE A 314 -12.32 28.78 2.77
CA ILE A 314 -11.14 29.59 2.41
C ILE A 314 -11.50 31.06 2.67
N LEU A 315 -10.80 31.68 3.60
CA LEU A 315 -11.14 33.00 4.16
C LEU A 315 -10.54 34.17 3.35
N VAL A 316 -9.63 33.88 2.42
CA VAL A 316 -8.96 34.90 1.60
C VAL A 316 -9.42 34.77 0.14
N GLY A 317 -9.85 35.90 -0.45
CA GLY A 317 -10.19 35.99 -1.88
C GLY A 317 -11.69 36.16 -2.22
N GLY A 318 -12.50 36.76 -1.35
CA GLY A 318 -13.90 37.08 -1.66
C GLY A 318 -14.38 38.38 -1.00
N ASP A 319 -14.02 39.53 -1.59
CA ASP A 319 -14.87 40.74 -1.68
C ASP A 319 -14.13 41.90 -2.38
N GLU A 320 -14.37 42.07 -3.68
CA GLU A 320 -14.31 43.37 -4.37
C GLU A 320 -15.38 43.39 -5.48
N ALA A 321 -16.66 43.42 -5.10
CA ALA A 321 -17.73 43.95 -5.95
C ALA A 321 -19.04 44.12 -5.17
N THR A 322 -19.13 45.15 -4.32
CA THR A 322 -20.35 45.97 -4.17
C THR A 322 -20.06 47.14 -3.24
N THR A 323 -19.79 48.30 -3.83
CA THR A 323 -19.93 49.59 -3.14
C THR A 323 -21.38 50.05 -3.26
N PRO A 324 -21.99 50.54 -2.18
CA PRO A 324 -23.00 51.59 -2.30
C PRO A 324 -22.53 52.82 -1.53
N TYR A 325 -22.26 53.92 -2.25
CA TYR A 325 -22.76 55.29 -2.03
C TYR A 325 -22.15 56.23 -3.07
#